data_AF-A0A7C6N2S8-F1
#
_entry.id   AF-A0A7C6N2S8-F1
#
_cell.length_a   1.000
_cell.length_b   1.000
_cell.length_c   1.000
_cell.angle_alpha   90.00
_cell.angle_beta   90.00
_cell.angle_gamma   90.00
#
_symmetry.space_group_name_H-M   'P 1'
#
loop_
_entity.id
_entity.type
_entity.pdbx_description
1 polymer ?
#
loop_
_entity_poly.entity_id
_entity_poly.type
_entity_poly.pdbx_seq_one_letter_code
_entity_poly.pdbx_strand_id
1 'polypeptide(L)'
;MKRKFLLSFLLIASLILLGGCQDRTKQPDVDINFSVSPNGGGEVKANYDDFKLNDGVVLTAIPKEGYIFKNWTEDGNEISTNEVYKFRALTNRTLVANFVESFNLEVKFDPTEEAGKIEAEKAYEKNTEITIKATASYGYEFVKWVDENGNEVSKDKNYTFTITNDTVLTAVFEKVSPTESSQIITFVVIVVLIAGGIALTLALKKKRKVTAGNKTSE
;
A
#
# COMPACT_ATOMS: atom_id res chain seq x y z
N MET A 1 -40.15 -24.10 -66.33
CA MET A 1 -38.86 -24.14 -67.06
C MET A 1 -38.03 -22.94 -66.59
N LYS A 2 -36.89 -23.18 -65.91
CA LYS A 2 -35.70 -22.31 -65.63
C LYS A 2 -35.94 -20.90 -65.01
N ARG A 3 -35.60 -20.63 -63.74
CA ARG A 3 -34.28 -20.41 -63.06
C ARG A 3 -33.81 -18.93 -63.02
N LYS A 4 -33.54 -18.45 -61.79
CA LYS A 4 -32.58 -17.40 -61.35
C LYS A 4 -33.01 -15.95 -61.66
N PHE A 5 -32.99 -14.98 -60.74
CA PHE A 5 -31.78 -14.50 -60.07
C PHE A 5 -32.13 -13.82 -58.72
N LEU A 6 -31.49 -14.33 -57.68
CA LEU A 6 -31.32 -13.71 -56.36
C LEU A 6 -30.28 -12.58 -56.56
N LEU A 7 -30.59 -11.32 -56.24
CA LEU A 7 -29.68 -10.24 -55.81
C LEU A 7 -30.35 -8.87 -55.97
N SER A 8 -29.97 -7.94 -55.09
CA SER A 8 -30.33 -6.51 -55.10
C SER A 8 -31.62 -6.14 -54.37
N PHE A 9 -31.59 -6.19 -53.05
CA PHE A 9 -31.75 -4.99 -52.24
C PHE A 9 -31.10 -5.28 -50.89
N LEU A 10 -29.77 -5.14 -50.87
CA LEU A 10 -28.97 -4.90 -49.67
C LEU A 10 -29.44 -3.56 -49.07
N LEU A 11 -30.65 -3.56 -48.49
CA LEU A 11 -31.24 -2.43 -47.75
C LEU A 11 -30.87 -2.51 -46.25
N ILE A 12 -29.75 -3.18 -45.98
CA ILE A 12 -29.06 -3.17 -44.69
C ILE A 12 -27.59 -2.90 -45.00
N ALA A 13 -27.32 -1.76 -45.65
CA ALA A 13 -26.13 -1.00 -45.29
C ALA A 13 -26.46 -0.43 -43.89
N SER A 14 -26.25 -1.23 -42.85
CA SER A 14 -25.07 -1.06 -42.02
C SER A 14 -24.91 0.43 -41.69
N LEU A 15 -25.89 0.95 -40.93
CA LEU A 15 -25.72 2.13 -40.11
C LEU A 15 -24.76 1.72 -38.98
N ILE A 16 -23.50 1.53 -39.37
CA ILE A 16 -22.40 1.40 -38.43
C ILE A 16 -22.35 2.75 -37.71
N LEU A 17 -22.56 2.68 -36.41
CA LEU A 17 -22.27 3.71 -35.42
C LEU A 17 -20.80 4.14 -35.55
N LEU A 18 -20.47 4.92 -36.57
CA LEU A 18 -19.28 5.75 -36.57
C LEU A 18 -19.72 7.07 -35.94
N GLY A 19 -19.84 7.05 -34.61
CA GLY A 19 -19.48 8.23 -33.82
C GLY A 19 -18.02 8.49 -34.15
N GLY A 20 -17.81 9.23 -35.25
CA GLY A 20 -16.50 9.48 -35.82
C GLY A 20 -15.62 10.06 -34.73
N CYS A 21 -14.41 9.52 -34.61
CA CYS A 21 -13.31 10.22 -33.98
C CYS A 21 -13.32 11.65 -34.58
N GLN A 22 -13.76 12.65 -33.82
CA GLN A 22 -13.77 14.03 -34.31
C GLN A 22 -12.33 14.38 -34.71
N ASP A 23 -12.17 14.90 -35.92
CA ASP A 23 -10.88 15.32 -36.44
C ASP A 23 -10.33 16.47 -35.58
N ARG A 24 -9.37 16.15 -34.70
CA ARG A 24 -8.74 17.08 -33.73
C ARG A 24 -8.16 18.32 -34.42
N THR A 25 -7.78 18.21 -35.70
CA THR A 25 -7.19 19.32 -36.47
C THR A 25 -8.16 20.45 -36.78
N LYS A 26 -9.47 20.22 -36.66
CA LYS A 26 -10.51 21.23 -36.93
C LYS A 26 -11.08 21.88 -35.68
N GLN A 27 -10.61 21.47 -34.52
CA GLN A 27 -11.15 21.90 -33.26
C GLN A 27 -10.40 23.15 -32.75
N PRO A 28 -11.08 24.11 -32.10
CA PRO A 28 -10.41 25.31 -31.59
C PRO A 28 -9.35 24.98 -30.55
N ASP A 29 -8.31 25.80 -30.51
CA ASP A 29 -7.27 25.76 -29.47
C ASP A 29 -7.86 26.17 -28.12
N VAL A 30 -7.32 25.58 -27.04
CA VAL A 30 -7.60 25.94 -25.65
C VAL A 30 -6.27 26.07 -24.92
N ASP A 31 -6.09 27.16 -24.18
CA ASP A 31 -4.85 27.41 -23.44
C ASP A 31 -4.92 26.71 -22.08
N ILE A 32 -4.15 25.63 -21.92
CA ILE A 32 -3.94 24.97 -20.63
C ILE A 32 -2.51 25.24 -20.20
N ASN A 33 -2.35 26.21 -19.30
CA ASN A 33 -1.06 26.54 -18.71
C ASN A 33 -0.87 25.77 -17.41
N PHE A 34 0.35 25.31 -17.16
CA PHE A 34 0.69 24.68 -15.89
C PHE A 34 2.09 25.05 -15.42
N SER A 35 2.26 25.14 -14.11
CA SER A 35 3.54 25.44 -13.46
C SER A 35 3.76 24.60 -12.22
N VAL A 36 4.99 24.64 -11.70
CA VAL A 36 5.38 23.98 -10.46
C VAL A 36 5.65 25.01 -9.36
N SER A 37 5.29 24.68 -8.12
CA SER A 37 5.60 25.49 -6.94
C SER A 37 6.04 24.57 -5.78
N PRO A 38 7.20 24.80 -5.15
CA PRO A 38 8.22 25.77 -5.51
C PRO A 38 8.90 25.42 -6.85
N ASN A 39 9.59 26.40 -7.45
CA ASN A 39 10.39 26.15 -8.64
C ASN A 39 11.47 25.11 -8.33
N GLY A 40 11.55 24.06 -9.16
CA GLY A 40 12.48 22.93 -8.96
C GLY A 40 12.02 21.87 -7.96
N GLY A 41 10.84 21.99 -7.35
CA GLY A 41 10.26 20.95 -6.49
C GLY A 41 9.76 19.71 -7.25
N GLY A 42 9.57 19.82 -8.55
CA GLY A 42 9.14 18.72 -9.41
C GLY A 42 8.94 19.15 -10.85
N GLU A 43 8.23 18.32 -11.60
CA GLU A 43 7.87 18.52 -13.00
C GLU A 43 6.39 18.24 -13.22
N VAL A 44 5.82 18.81 -14.28
CA VAL A 44 4.49 18.44 -14.79
C VAL A 44 4.65 17.86 -16.19
N LYS A 45 4.10 16.67 -16.41
CA LYS A 45 3.96 16.07 -17.75
C LYS A 45 2.52 16.13 -18.20
N ALA A 46 2.30 16.67 -19.38
CA ALA A 46 1.02 16.59 -20.08
C ALA A 46 1.02 15.43 -21.08
N ASN A 47 -0.16 14.93 -21.41
CA ASN A 47 -0.33 13.94 -22.47
C ASN A 47 -0.29 14.53 -23.90
N TYR A 48 -0.38 15.85 -24.04
CA TYR A 48 -0.28 16.58 -25.31
C TYR A 48 0.60 17.82 -25.16
N ASP A 49 1.23 18.24 -26.26
CA ASP A 49 2.02 19.48 -26.33
C ASP A 49 1.16 20.71 -26.65
N ASP A 50 0.01 20.49 -27.29
CA ASP A 50 -1.02 21.48 -27.60
C ASP A 50 -2.38 20.96 -27.14
N PHE A 51 -3.34 21.83 -26.82
CA PHE A 51 -4.67 21.40 -26.37
C PHE A 51 -5.77 21.99 -27.24
N LYS A 52 -6.73 21.15 -27.61
CA LYS A 52 -7.94 21.53 -28.34
C LYS A 52 -9.16 21.39 -27.43
N LEU A 53 -10.23 22.09 -27.79
CA LEU A 53 -11.52 21.96 -27.12
C LEU A 53 -11.91 20.47 -26.99
N ASN A 54 -12.61 20.08 -25.95
CA ASN A 54 -13.01 18.71 -25.63
C ASN A 54 -11.89 17.67 -25.50
N ASP A 55 -10.60 18.01 -25.62
CA ASP A 55 -9.52 17.05 -25.35
C ASP A 55 -9.65 16.48 -23.94
N GLY A 56 -9.34 15.18 -23.80
CA GLY A 56 -9.14 14.55 -22.50
C GLY A 56 -7.73 14.87 -22.01
N VAL A 57 -7.60 15.88 -21.17
CA VAL A 57 -6.30 16.32 -20.63
C VAL A 57 -5.92 15.44 -19.45
N VAL A 58 -4.66 15.01 -19.43
CA VAL A 58 -4.03 14.32 -18.32
C VAL A 58 -2.75 15.07 -17.97
N LEU A 59 -2.73 15.66 -16.78
CA LEU A 59 -1.52 16.24 -16.20
C LEU A 59 -1.03 15.33 -15.08
N THR A 60 0.26 15.02 -15.10
CA THR A 60 0.92 14.20 -14.09
C THR A 60 1.99 15.03 -13.41
N ALA A 61 1.85 15.25 -12.10
CA ALA A 61 2.88 15.83 -11.26
C ALA A 61 3.92 14.76 -10.92
N ILE A 62 5.20 15.09 -11.09
CA ILE A 62 6.32 14.20 -10.80
C ILE A 62 7.22 14.93 -9.78
N PRO A 63 7.17 14.54 -8.50
CA PRO A 63 8.03 15.13 -7.48
C PRO A 63 9.51 14.89 -7.78
N LYS A 64 10.34 15.89 -7.48
CA LYS A 64 11.79 15.71 -7.43
C LYS A 64 12.18 15.03 -6.11
N GLU A 65 13.34 14.40 -6.09
CA GLU A 65 13.95 13.91 -4.84
C GLU A 65 13.96 15.00 -3.75
N GLY A 66 13.55 14.62 -2.53
CA GLY A 66 13.38 15.52 -1.40
C GLY A 66 12.04 16.27 -1.37
N TYR A 67 11.13 15.98 -2.31
CA TYR A 67 9.78 16.54 -2.35
C TYR A 67 8.70 15.46 -2.52
N ILE A 68 7.50 15.77 -2.04
CA ILE A 68 6.26 15.06 -2.38
C ILE A 68 5.27 16.01 -3.04
N PHE A 69 4.39 15.47 -3.87
CA PHE A 69 3.27 16.22 -4.41
C PHE A 69 2.24 16.46 -3.32
N LYS A 70 1.75 17.69 -3.20
CA LYS A 70 0.73 18.09 -2.23
C LYS A 70 -0.65 18.17 -2.86
N ASN A 71 -0.79 19.03 -3.86
CA ASN A 71 -2.06 19.24 -4.55
C ASN A 71 -1.89 20.00 -5.87
N TRP A 72 -2.94 19.95 -6.68
CA TRP A 72 -3.18 20.84 -7.81
C TRP A 72 -4.04 22.01 -7.32
N THR A 73 -3.67 23.22 -7.73
CA THR A 73 -4.47 24.42 -7.48
C THR A 73 -4.77 25.19 -8.77
N GLU A 74 -5.91 25.87 -8.79
CA GLU A 74 -6.29 26.86 -9.81
C GLU A 74 -6.79 28.12 -9.09
N ASP A 75 -6.26 29.28 -9.47
CA ASP A 75 -6.53 30.56 -8.79
C ASP A 75 -6.32 30.48 -7.25
N GLY A 76 -5.35 29.68 -6.82
CA GLY A 76 -5.02 29.44 -5.42
C GLY A 76 -5.94 28.46 -4.68
N ASN A 77 -7.00 27.97 -5.31
CA ASN A 77 -7.92 26.99 -4.71
C ASN A 77 -7.48 25.56 -5.02
N GLU A 78 -7.53 24.68 -4.03
CA GLU A 78 -7.28 23.24 -4.24
C GLU A 78 -8.37 22.63 -5.12
N ILE A 79 -7.95 21.98 -6.20
CA ILE A 79 -8.85 21.31 -7.15
C ILE A 79 -8.64 19.79 -7.18
N SER A 80 -7.50 19.30 -6.71
CA SER A 80 -7.21 17.87 -6.61
C SER A 80 -6.00 17.59 -5.73
N THR A 81 -6.05 16.51 -4.96
CA THR A 81 -4.90 15.95 -4.22
C THR A 81 -4.28 14.74 -4.92
N ASN A 82 -4.79 14.36 -6.10
CA ASN A 82 -4.23 13.26 -6.88
C ASN A 82 -3.09 13.77 -7.77
N GLU A 83 -1.94 13.09 -7.78
CA GLU A 83 -0.79 13.42 -8.64
C GLU A 83 -1.17 13.48 -10.13
N VAL A 84 -2.10 12.61 -10.54
CA VAL A 84 -2.64 12.58 -11.90
C VAL A 84 -4.00 13.30 -11.92
N TYR A 85 -4.03 14.48 -12.52
CA TYR A 85 -5.25 15.26 -12.70
C TYR A 85 -5.80 15.08 -14.12
N LYS A 86 -7.07 14.68 -14.21
CA LYS A 86 -7.75 14.38 -15.48
C LYS A 86 -8.98 15.26 -15.63
N PHE A 87 -9.12 15.92 -16.77
CA PHE A 87 -10.28 16.77 -17.05
C PHE A 87 -10.51 16.92 -18.56
N ARG A 88 -11.64 17.55 -18.93
CA ARG A 88 -11.93 17.93 -20.32
C ARG A 88 -11.55 19.39 -20.57
N ALA A 89 -10.81 19.66 -21.63
CA ALA A 89 -10.44 21.02 -22.04
C ALA A 89 -11.68 21.74 -22.62
N LEU A 90 -12.47 22.39 -21.77
CA LEU A 90 -13.65 23.14 -22.20
C LEU A 90 -13.40 24.65 -22.27
N THR A 91 -12.45 25.13 -21.47
CA THR A 91 -12.06 26.54 -21.34
C THR A 91 -10.57 26.62 -21.04
N ASN A 92 -10.00 27.81 -21.22
CA ASN A 92 -8.63 28.10 -20.84
C ASN A 92 -8.47 27.95 -19.31
N ARG A 93 -7.32 27.44 -18.87
CA ARG A 93 -7.02 27.15 -17.47
C ARG A 93 -5.55 27.42 -17.14
N THR A 94 -5.28 27.75 -15.88
CA THR A 94 -3.91 27.89 -15.35
C THR A 94 -3.80 27.11 -14.05
N LEU A 95 -2.95 26.08 -14.06
CA LEU A 95 -2.86 25.08 -13.00
C LEU A 95 -1.49 25.11 -12.34
N VAL A 96 -1.44 24.93 -11.03
CA VAL A 96 -0.16 24.82 -10.30
C VAL A 96 -0.09 23.48 -9.62
N ALA A 97 0.95 22.70 -9.92
CA ALA A 97 1.34 21.54 -9.13
C ALA A 97 2.15 22.03 -7.93
N ASN A 98 1.62 21.88 -6.73
CA ASN A 98 2.30 22.24 -5.50
C ASN A 98 3.00 21.03 -4.91
N PHE A 99 4.26 21.22 -4.54
CA PHE A 99 5.12 20.25 -3.90
C PHE A 99 5.57 20.80 -2.55
N VAL A 100 5.89 19.90 -1.62
CA VAL A 100 6.45 20.25 -0.31
C VAL A 100 7.69 19.42 -0.04
N GLU A 101 8.64 20.00 0.67
CA GLU A 101 9.83 19.28 1.12
C GLU A 101 9.42 18.07 1.96
N SER A 102 10.13 16.97 1.78
CA SER A 102 9.84 15.70 2.44
C SER A 102 11.11 14.98 2.86
N PHE A 103 10.97 14.11 3.85
CA PHE A 103 12.00 13.15 4.23
C PHE A 103 11.50 11.72 4.02
N ASN A 104 12.43 10.83 3.69
CA ASN A 104 12.16 9.41 3.51
C ASN A 104 12.08 8.71 4.87
N LEU A 105 11.14 7.77 4.99
CA LEU A 105 11.09 6.81 6.07
C LEU A 105 11.30 5.41 5.46
N GLU A 106 12.43 4.78 5.80
CA GLU A 106 12.66 3.38 5.52
C GLU A 106 12.32 2.57 6.76
N VAL A 107 11.51 1.52 6.60
CA VAL A 107 11.18 0.62 7.71
C VAL A 107 11.56 -0.81 7.39
N LYS A 108 12.38 -1.38 8.27
CA LYS A 108 12.90 -2.75 8.20
C LYS A 108 12.19 -3.65 9.20
N PHE A 109 12.30 -4.96 8.98
CA PHE A 109 11.74 -5.98 9.85
C PHE A 109 12.87 -6.86 10.40
N ASP A 110 12.83 -7.12 11.69
CA ASP A 110 13.66 -8.11 12.37
C ASP A 110 12.74 -9.12 13.07
N PRO A 111 12.77 -10.42 12.74
CA PRO A 111 13.75 -11.09 11.88
C PRO A 111 13.45 -11.01 10.38
N THR A 112 12.18 -10.94 9.99
CA THR A 112 11.77 -11.00 8.57
C THR A 112 10.46 -10.25 8.33
N GLU A 113 10.17 -9.90 7.08
CA GLU A 113 8.92 -9.23 6.69
C GLU A 113 7.68 -10.08 7.01
N GLU A 114 7.79 -11.41 7.09
CA GLU A 114 6.66 -12.27 7.46
C GLU A 114 6.29 -12.14 8.95
N ALA A 115 7.16 -11.57 9.79
CA ALA A 115 6.90 -11.41 11.22
C ALA A 115 5.78 -10.41 11.53
N GLY A 116 5.45 -9.52 10.60
CA GLY A 116 4.37 -8.56 10.79
C GLY A 116 4.06 -7.70 9.56
N LYS A 117 3.20 -6.72 9.76
CA LYS A 117 2.88 -5.66 8.80
C LYS A 117 3.14 -4.32 9.46
N ILE A 118 3.69 -3.37 8.69
CA ILE A 118 3.88 -1.99 9.12
C ILE A 118 2.99 -1.08 8.29
N GLU A 119 2.27 -0.18 8.96
CA GLU A 119 1.50 0.89 8.34
C GLU A 119 2.35 2.17 8.39
N ALA A 120 3.00 2.48 7.27
CA ALA A 120 3.83 3.66 7.05
C ALA A 120 3.87 4.01 5.55
N GLU A 121 4.14 5.28 5.25
CA GLU A 121 4.43 5.77 3.91
C GLU A 121 5.95 5.85 3.71
N LYS A 122 6.39 5.90 2.45
CA LYS A 122 7.81 5.97 2.10
C LYS A 122 8.43 7.34 2.40
N ALA A 123 7.63 8.40 2.36
CA ALA A 123 8.07 9.75 2.59
C ALA A 123 6.95 10.58 3.21
N TYR A 124 7.33 11.61 3.96
CA TYR A 124 6.40 12.48 4.67
C TYR A 124 6.83 13.94 4.54
N GLU A 125 5.88 14.86 4.56
CA GLU A 125 6.15 16.30 4.59
C GLU A 125 7.08 16.61 5.78
N LYS A 126 8.15 17.37 5.51
CA LYS A 126 9.17 17.72 6.50
C LYS A 126 8.55 18.38 7.73
N ASN A 127 9.10 18.02 8.90
CA ASN A 127 8.66 18.51 10.22
C ASN A 127 7.21 18.15 10.59
N THR A 128 6.64 17.12 9.96
CA THR A 128 5.31 16.61 10.32
C THR A 128 5.43 15.57 11.42
N GLU A 129 4.50 15.61 12.38
CA GLU A 129 4.32 14.55 13.35
C GLU A 129 3.55 13.39 12.69
N ILE A 130 4.17 12.22 12.67
CA ILE A 130 3.64 11.02 12.03
C ILE A 130 3.50 9.90 13.05
N THR A 131 2.55 9.01 12.81
CA THR A 131 2.39 7.79 13.62
C THR A 131 2.49 6.58 12.72
N ILE A 132 3.46 5.72 12.99
CA ILE A 132 3.59 4.42 12.33
C ILE A 132 3.08 3.31 13.25
N LYS A 133 2.57 2.24 12.64
CA LYS A 133 1.98 1.13 13.39
C LYS A 133 2.49 -0.22 12.94
N ALA A 134 2.96 -1.02 13.90
CA ALA A 134 3.33 -2.42 13.69
C ALA A 134 2.19 -3.36 14.12
N THR A 135 1.85 -4.31 13.26
CA THR A 135 0.91 -5.40 13.54
C THR A 135 1.64 -6.72 13.38
N ALA A 136 1.80 -7.48 14.46
CA ALA A 136 2.46 -8.78 14.41
C ALA A 136 1.61 -9.81 13.65
N SER A 137 2.28 -10.65 12.87
CA SER A 137 1.69 -11.82 12.23
C SER A 137 1.46 -12.94 13.24
N TYR A 138 0.66 -13.95 12.86
CA TYR A 138 0.45 -15.12 13.70
C TYR A 138 1.78 -15.80 14.07
N GLY A 139 1.94 -16.14 15.36
CA GLY A 139 3.17 -16.75 15.86
C GLY A 139 4.28 -15.75 16.17
N TYR A 140 4.02 -14.45 16.05
CA TYR A 140 4.93 -13.37 16.46
C TYR A 140 4.26 -12.39 17.43
N GLU A 141 5.09 -11.68 18.17
CA GLU A 141 4.73 -10.52 18.96
C GLU A 141 5.67 -9.36 18.64
N PHE A 142 5.12 -8.16 18.52
CA PHE A 142 5.92 -6.95 18.37
C PHE A 142 6.60 -6.61 19.70
N VAL A 143 7.90 -6.34 19.66
CA VAL A 143 8.70 -6.03 20.84
C VAL A 143 9.01 -4.54 20.94
N LYS A 144 9.55 -3.95 19.87
CA LYS A 144 10.01 -2.56 19.88
C LYS A 144 10.35 -2.02 18.50
N TRP A 145 10.45 -0.70 18.44
CA TRP A 145 11.09 0.06 17.38
C TRP A 145 12.53 0.37 17.77
N VAL A 146 13.46 0.19 16.83
CA VAL A 146 14.85 0.64 16.98
C VAL A 146 15.26 1.54 15.83
N ASP A 147 16.14 2.50 16.09
CA ASP A 147 16.75 3.36 15.07
C ASP A 147 17.86 2.64 14.29
N GLU A 148 18.46 3.33 13.31
CA GLU A 148 19.56 2.81 12.50
C GLU A 148 20.81 2.40 13.29
N ASN A 149 21.00 2.97 14.49
CA ASN A 149 22.13 2.70 15.37
C ASN A 149 21.80 1.54 16.35
N GLY A 150 20.60 0.97 16.27
CA GLY A 150 20.12 -0.09 17.15
C GLY A 150 19.61 0.41 18.51
N ASN A 151 19.45 1.72 18.70
CA ASN A 151 18.88 2.27 19.92
C ASN A 151 17.37 2.04 19.92
N GLU A 152 16.83 1.64 21.06
CA GLU A 152 15.39 1.53 21.25
C GLU A 152 14.75 2.92 21.32
N VAL A 153 13.79 3.15 20.42
CA VAL A 153 13.06 4.44 20.35
C VAL A 153 11.63 4.33 20.86
N SER A 154 11.03 3.14 20.85
CA SER A 154 9.70 2.90 21.43
C SER A 154 9.44 1.40 21.64
N LYS A 155 8.67 1.06 22.68
CA LYS A 155 8.09 -0.29 22.88
C LYS A 155 6.62 -0.38 22.44
N ASP A 156 6.02 0.75 22.10
CA ASP A 156 4.62 0.79 21.70
C ASP A 156 4.48 0.44 20.22
N LYS A 157 3.48 -0.38 19.90
CA LYS A 157 3.16 -0.76 18.50
C LYS A 157 2.87 0.46 17.63
N ASN A 158 2.28 1.49 18.21
CA ASN A 158 2.11 2.80 17.60
C ASN A 158 3.26 3.69 18.07
N TYR A 159 4.05 4.20 17.14
CA TYR A 159 5.14 5.12 17.46
C TYR A 159 4.92 6.44 16.75
N THR A 160 4.80 7.50 17.55
CA THR A 160 4.59 8.87 17.10
C THR A 160 5.86 9.68 17.25
N PHE A 161 6.31 10.31 16.18
CA PHE A 161 7.49 11.17 16.18
C PHE A 161 7.41 12.23 15.08
N THR A 162 8.22 13.28 15.19
CA THR A 162 8.36 14.29 14.13
C THR A 162 9.48 13.89 13.18
N ILE A 163 9.19 13.83 11.88
CA ILE A 163 10.20 13.52 10.87
C ILE A 163 11.01 14.77 10.49
N THR A 164 12.27 14.83 10.91
CA THR A 164 13.15 16.00 10.72
C THR A 164 14.32 15.74 9.79
N ASN A 165 14.51 14.49 9.37
CA ASN A 165 15.52 14.02 8.42
C ASN A 165 15.08 12.66 7.86
N ASP A 166 15.78 12.18 6.84
CA ASP A 166 15.65 10.80 6.38
C ASP A 166 15.92 9.86 7.55
N THR A 167 15.00 8.93 7.77
CA THR A 167 14.95 8.09 8.97
C THR A 167 14.87 6.62 8.57
N VAL A 168 15.66 5.78 9.23
CA VAL A 168 15.55 4.32 9.14
C VAL A 168 15.12 3.76 10.49
N LEU A 169 14.05 2.97 10.50
CA LEU A 169 13.57 2.27 11.69
C LEU A 169 13.53 0.77 11.42
N THR A 170 13.73 -0.03 12.46
CA THR A 170 13.49 -1.48 12.42
C THR A 170 12.40 -1.85 13.43
N ALA A 171 11.35 -2.51 12.96
CA ALA A 171 10.37 -3.16 13.82
C ALA A 171 10.91 -4.53 14.24
N VAL A 172 11.10 -4.72 15.54
CA VAL A 172 11.59 -5.97 16.12
C VAL A 172 10.39 -6.81 16.59
N PHE A 173 10.36 -8.06 16.14
CA PHE A 173 9.37 -9.05 16.50
C PHE A 173 10.03 -10.29 17.07
N GLU A 174 9.34 -10.97 17.99
CA GLU A 174 9.78 -12.24 18.56
C GLU A 174 8.75 -13.33 18.30
N LYS A 175 9.22 -14.57 18.09
CA LYS A 175 8.31 -15.72 17.94
C LYS A 175 7.64 -16.03 19.26
N VAL A 176 6.32 -16.07 19.28
CA VAL A 176 5.57 -16.56 20.45
C VAL A 176 5.57 -18.09 20.44
N SER A 177 6.06 -18.68 21.53
CA SER A 177 5.94 -20.13 21.74
C SER A 177 4.49 -20.48 22.07
N PRO A 178 3.93 -21.61 21.61
CA PRO A 178 2.58 -22.04 21.94
C PRO A 178 2.42 -22.52 23.41
N THR A 179 3.07 -21.88 24.37
CA THR A 179 3.29 -22.43 25.72
C THR A 179 2.33 -21.92 26.81
N GLU A 180 1.61 -20.80 26.62
CA GLU A 180 0.71 -20.28 27.68
C GLU A 180 -0.77 -20.70 27.54
N SER A 181 -1.23 -21.09 26.35
CA SER A 181 -2.62 -21.57 26.15
C SER A 181 -2.82 -23.06 26.47
N SER A 182 -1.76 -23.86 26.33
CA SER A 182 -1.80 -25.30 26.60
C SER A 182 -1.85 -25.62 28.10
N GLN A 183 -1.22 -24.80 28.95
CA GLN A 183 -1.27 -24.96 30.41
C GLN A 183 -2.71 -24.82 30.91
N ILE A 184 -3.43 -23.79 30.44
CA ILE A 184 -4.82 -23.52 30.87
C ILE A 184 -5.76 -24.64 30.37
N ILE A 185 -5.62 -25.08 29.11
CA ILE A 185 -6.46 -26.17 28.57
C ILE A 185 -6.15 -27.50 29.25
N THR A 186 -4.89 -27.80 29.54
CA THR A 186 -4.51 -29.03 30.25
C THR A 186 -4.99 -29.01 31.70
N PHE A 187 -4.85 -27.89 32.42
CA PHE A 187 -5.37 -27.75 33.78
C PHE A 187 -6.90 -27.87 33.83
N VAL A 188 -7.62 -27.23 32.91
CA VAL A 188 -9.09 -27.33 32.84
C VAL A 188 -9.54 -28.76 32.50
N VAL A 189 -8.87 -29.43 31.56
CA VAL A 189 -9.17 -30.83 31.22
C VAL A 189 -8.88 -31.76 32.40
N ILE A 190 -7.76 -31.59 33.11
CA ILE A 190 -7.43 -32.39 34.29
C ILE A 190 -8.46 -32.16 35.41
N VAL A 191 -8.86 -30.90 35.69
CA VAL A 191 -9.87 -30.60 36.73
C VAL A 191 -11.25 -31.16 36.37
N VAL A 192 -11.66 -31.10 35.11
CA VAL A 192 -12.92 -31.70 34.63
C VAL A 192 -12.89 -33.22 34.74
N LEU A 193 -11.74 -33.87 34.49
CA LEU A 193 -11.57 -35.32 34.64
C LEU A 193 -11.63 -35.78 36.11
N ILE A 194 -11.17 -34.96 37.06
CA ILE A 194 -11.22 -35.28 38.50
C ILE A 194 -12.63 -35.04 39.07
N ALA A 195 -13.37 -34.05 38.55
CA ALA A 195 -14.72 -33.72 39.01
C ALA A 195 -15.84 -34.52 38.31
N GLY A 196 -15.60 -35.07 37.12
CA GLY A 196 -16.58 -35.83 36.35
C GLY A 196 -15.92 -36.90 35.48
N GLY A 197 -15.92 -38.14 35.96
CA GLY A 197 -15.22 -39.27 35.35
C GLY A 197 -15.60 -39.54 33.89
N ILE A 198 -14.75 -39.08 32.96
CA ILE A 198 -14.70 -39.59 31.58
C ILE A 198 -13.27 -40.03 31.32
N ALA A 199 -13.03 -41.34 31.25
CA ALA A 199 -11.73 -41.87 30.89
C ALA A 199 -11.40 -41.55 29.42
N LEU A 200 -10.60 -40.52 29.18
CA LEU A 200 -9.99 -40.26 27.86
C LEU A 200 -8.56 -40.81 27.84
N THR A 201 -8.43 -42.05 27.39
CA THR A 201 -7.14 -42.73 27.21
C THR A 201 -6.40 -42.14 26.00
N LEU A 202 -5.56 -41.12 26.21
CA LEU A 202 -4.60 -40.68 25.21
C LEU A 202 -3.33 -41.55 25.30
N ALA A 203 -3.22 -42.50 24.37
CA ALA A 203 -2.02 -43.31 24.20
C ALA A 203 -0.85 -42.47 23.66
N LEU A 204 -0.01 -41.95 24.56
CA LEU A 204 1.30 -41.40 24.19
C LEU A 204 2.29 -42.54 23.95
N LYS A 205 2.45 -42.95 22.69
CA LYS A 205 3.56 -43.82 22.26
C LYS A 205 4.88 -43.04 22.32
N LYS A 206 5.51 -42.97 23.50
CA LYS A 206 6.84 -42.36 23.66
C LYS A 206 7.93 -43.45 23.62
N LYS A 207 8.87 -43.27 22.68
CA LYS A 207 9.96 -44.17 22.27
C LYS A 207 10.72 -44.79 23.46
N ARG A 208 10.97 -46.11 23.39
CA ARG A 208 11.98 -46.81 24.19
C ARG A 208 13.35 -46.14 23.99
N LYS A 209 13.95 -45.66 25.08
CA LYS A 209 15.40 -45.44 25.17
C LYS A 209 15.97 -46.65 25.89
N VAL A 210 16.71 -47.48 25.15
CA VAL A 210 17.52 -48.56 25.71
C VAL A 210 18.64 -47.92 26.50
N THR A 211 18.69 -48.14 27.81
CA THR A 211 19.95 -48.19 28.57
C THR A 211 19.68 -49.05 29.80
N ALA A 212 20.10 -50.31 29.72
CA ALA A 212 20.23 -51.16 30.89
C ALA A 212 21.52 -50.76 31.61
N GLY A 213 21.38 -50.16 32.77
CA GLY A 213 22.26 -50.41 33.91
C GLY A 213 21.34 -50.81 35.06
N ASN A 214 21.68 -51.62 36.04
CA ASN A 214 22.84 -52.44 36.36
C ASN A 214 22.45 -52.98 37.75
N LYS A 215 22.84 -54.21 38.12
CA LYS A 215 23.01 -54.64 39.53
C LYS A 215 21.71 -54.68 40.37
N THR A 216 21.53 -55.52 41.38
CA THR A 216 22.40 -56.30 42.28
C THR A 216 21.45 -57.27 43.02
N SER A 217 21.84 -58.53 43.28
CA SER A 217 22.15 -59.09 44.61
C SER A 217 21.11 -58.73 45.69
N GLU A 218 20.59 -59.64 46.49
CA GLU A 218 21.11 -60.92 47.00
C GLU A 218 19.91 -61.70 47.57
#